data_AF-A0A5R8LBF3-F1
#
_entry.id   AF-A0A5R8LBF3-F1
#
_cell.length_a   1.000
_cell.length_b   1.000
_cell.length_c   1.000
_cell.angle_alpha   90.00
_cell.angle_beta   90.00
_cell.angle_gamma   90.00
#
_symmetry.space_group_name_H-M   'P 1'
#
loop_
_entity.id
_entity.type
_entity.pdbx_description
1 polymer ?
#
loop_
_entity_poly.entity_id
_entity_poly.type
_entity_poly.pdbx_seq_one_letter_code
_entity_poly.pdbx_strand_id
1 'polypeptide(L)'
;MTTSTLLVTDVENLADVVALLRAAAADLDCGLSVRTLAGDEVDEAEMAAAARRDRERKRLPTPVRVDLHATTEGATVDAEAVLRGARARGLVRGATVDEVRRTSGR
;
A
#
# COMPACT_ATOMS: atom_id res chain seq x y z
N MET A 1 -9.49 -15.68 -4.78
CA MET A 1 -8.45 -15.22 -3.84
C MET A 1 -8.71 -13.76 -3.53
N THR A 2 -9.11 -13.43 -2.31
CA THR A 2 -9.52 -12.06 -1.97
C THR A 2 -8.29 -11.15 -1.90
N THR A 3 -8.12 -10.27 -2.88
CA THR A 3 -7.14 -9.19 -2.82
C THR A 3 -7.83 -7.94 -2.27
N SER A 4 -7.11 -7.03 -1.60
CA SER A 4 -7.62 -5.69 -1.28
C SER A 4 -6.54 -4.66 -1.58
N THR A 5 -6.92 -3.48 -2.08
CA THR A 5 -5.93 -2.50 -2.52
C THR A 5 -6.01 -1.23 -1.68
N LEU A 6 -4.85 -0.77 -1.22
CA LEU A 6 -4.66 0.54 -0.59
C LEU A 6 -4.00 1.48 -1.60
N LEU A 7 -4.33 2.76 -1.54
CA LEU A 7 -3.63 3.79 -2.29
C LEU A 7 -2.73 4.57 -1.34
N VAL A 8 -1.45 4.62 -1.69
CA VAL A 8 -0.44 5.39 -0.97
C VAL A 8 -0.15 6.66 -1.74
N THR A 9 -0.38 7.80 -1.07
CA THR A 9 -0.23 9.14 -1.63
C THR A 9 0.99 9.87 -1.06
N ASP A 10 1.50 9.46 0.11
CA ASP A 10 2.78 9.96 0.65
C ASP A 10 3.95 9.13 0.09
N VAL A 11 4.15 9.29 -1.22
CA VAL A 11 5.19 8.58 -1.97
C VAL A 11 6.61 9.09 -1.66
N GLU A 12 6.77 10.29 -1.08
CA GLU A 12 8.08 10.76 -0.59
C GLU A 12 8.60 9.91 0.58
N ASN A 13 7.69 9.36 1.40
CA ASN A 13 8.01 8.50 2.54
C ASN A 13 7.54 7.06 2.30
N LEU A 14 7.53 6.61 1.03
CA LEU A 14 6.93 5.34 0.63
C LEU A 14 7.48 4.15 1.42
N ALA A 15 8.79 4.10 1.64
CA ALA A 15 9.42 3.01 2.37
C ALA A 15 8.90 2.86 3.81
N ASP A 16 8.75 3.97 4.53
CA ASP A 16 8.23 3.98 5.90
C ASP A 16 6.76 3.57 5.93
N VAL A 17 5.95 4.07 4.98
CA VAL A 17 4.54 3.70 4.85
C VAL A 17 4.40 2.20 4.57
N VAL A 18 5.19 1.66 3.62
CA VAL A 18 5.17 0.24 3.27
C VAL A 18 5.65 -0.61 4.44
N ALA A 19 6.68 -0.20 5.19
CA ALA A 19 7.13 -0.91 6.38
C ALA A 19 6.04 -1.03 7.45
N LEU A 20 5.33 0.07 7.72
CA LEU A 20 4.21 0.09 8.68
C LEU A 20 3.05 -0.79 8.22
N LEU A 21 2.70 -0.74 6.92
CA LEU A 21 1.67 -1.58 6.33
C LEU A 21 2.06 -3.07 6.35
N ARG A 22 3.32 -3.39 6.06
CA ARG A 22 3.85 -4.76 6.06
C ARG A 22 3.81 -5.35 7.47
N ALA A 23 4.20 -4.58 8.48
CA ALA A 23 4.11 -4.99 9.87
C ALA A 23 2.66 -5.25 10.32
N ALA A 24 1.73 -4.36 9.95
CA ALA A 24 0.32 -4.52 10.28
C ALA A 24 -0.35 -5.68 9.51
N ALA A 25 0.06 -5.92 8.27
CA ALA A 25 -0.43 -7.04 7.47
C ALA A 25 0.07 -8.39 8.02
N ALA A 26 1.31 -8.46 8.48
CA ALA A 26 1.88 -9.66 9.09
C ALA A 26 1.12 -10.11 10.34
N ASP A 27 0.62 -9.19 11.17
CA ASP A 27 -0.25 -9.53 12.31
C ASP A 27 -1.56 -10.23 11.91
N LEU A 28 -1.97 -10.08 10.66
CA LEU A 28 -3.24 -10.55 10.10
C LEU A 28 -3.04 -11.65 9.06
N ASP A 29 -1.86 -12.28 9.04
CA ASP A 29 -1.48 -13.32 8.06
C ASP A 29 -1.66 -12.86 6.60
N CYS A 30 -1.41 -11.57 6.35
CA CYS A 30 -1.49 -10.96 5.03
C CYS A 30 -0.10 -10.58 4.50
N GLY A 31 0.12 -10.84 3.21
CA GLY A 31 1.24 -10.31 2.45
C GLY A 31 0.83 -9.04 1.70
N LEU A 32 1.82 -8.32 1.17
CA LEU A 32 1.58 -7.14 0.32
C LEU A 32 2.55 -7.06 -0.86
N SER A 33 2.09 -6.43 -1.95
CA SER A 33 2.93 -6.02 -3.09
C SER A 33 2.66 -4.57 -3.44
N VAL A 34 3.70 -3.83 -3.83
CA VAL A 34 3.61 -2.40 -4.19
C VAL A 34 3.72 -2.26 -5.70
N ARG A 35 2.80 -1.50 -6.33
CA ARG A 35 2.74 -1.32 -7.78
C ARG A 35 2.39 0.12 -8.15
N THR A 36 2.76 0.54 -9.36
CA THR A 36 2.27 1.80 -9.94
C THR A 36 0.76 1.70 -10.22
N LEU A 37 0.11 2.83 -10.52
CA LEU A 37 -1.30 2.81 -10.99
C LEU A 37 -1.49 1.98 -12.28
N ALA A 38 -0.44 1.88 -13.10
CA ALA A 38 -0.44 1.07 -14.32
C ALA A 38 -0.18 -0.43 -14.07
N GLY A 39 0.24 -0.80 -12.86
CA GLY A 39 0.47 -2.18 -12.44
C GLY A 39 1.92 -2.65 -12.50
N ASP A 40 2.86 -1.74 -12.78
CA ASP A 40 4.30 -2.04 -12.79
C ASP A 40 4.83 -2.21 -11.37
N GLU A 41 5.86 -3.04 -11.21
CA GLU A 41 6.57 -3.18 -9.94
C GLU A 41 7.25 -1.86 -9.55
N VAL A 42 7.23 -1.55 -8.26
CA VAL A 42 7.76 -0.30 -7.71
C VAL A 42 9.03 -0.58 -6.92
N ASP A 43 10.12 0.07 -7.29
CA ASP A 43 11.24 0.32 -6.38
C ASP A 43 10.88 1.50 -5.47
N GLU A 44 10.80 1.23 -4.16
CA GLU A 44 10.37 2.22 -3.16
C GLU A 44 11.31 3.44 -3.10
N ALA A 45 12.61 3.23 -3.32
CA ALA A 45 13.61 4.30 -3.27
C ALA A 45 13.59 5.16 -4.55
N GLU A 46 13.43 4.54 -5.72
CA GLU A 46 13.27 5.25 -6.98
C GLU A 46 12.00 6.11 -6.98
N MET A 47 10.88 5.55 -6.49
CA MET A 47 9.62 6.28 -6.40
C MET A 47 9.67 7.45 -5.42
N ALA A 48 10.34 7.29 -4.27
CA ALA A 48 10.55 8.39 -3.34
C ALA A 48 11.40 9.52 -3.96
N ALA A 49 12.45 9.16 -4.70
CA ALA A 49 13.28 10.12 -5.42
C ALA A 49 12.50 10.83 -6.54
N ALA A 50 11.64 10.11 -7.27
CA ALA A 50 10.76 10.68 -8.30
C ALA A 50 9.75 11.66 -7.69
N ALA A 51 9.09 11.28 -6.59
CA ALA A 51 8.14 12.12 -5.87
C ALA A 51 8.78 13.44 -5.40
N ARG A 52 10.01 13.38 -4.86
CA ARG A 52 10.77 14.56 -4.47
C ARG A 52 11.05 15.50 -5.66
N ARG A 53 11.45 14.95 -6.81
CA ARG A 53 11.66 15.74 -8.04
C ARG A 53 10.38 16.38 -8.55
N ASP A 54 9.25 15.67 -8.46
CA ASP A 54 7.95 16.21 -8.87
C ASP A 54 7.54 17.39 -7.99
N ARG A 55 7.73 17.29 -6.67
CA ARG A 55 7.50 18.41 -5.74
C ARG A 55 8.38 19.61 -6.05
N GLU A 56 9.67 19.40 -6.31
CA GLU A 56 10.60 20.46 -6.75
C GLU A 56 10.11 21.15 -8.04
N ARG A 57 9.45 20.40 -8.91
CA ARG A 57 8.82 20.89 -10.16
C ARG A 57 7.40 21.42 -9.98
N LYS A 58 6.91 21.55 -8.74
CA LYS A 58 5.52 21.94 -8.39
C LYS A 58 4.46 21.05 -9.05
N ARG A 59 4.79 19.78 -9.28
CA ARG A 59 3.87 18.74 -9.75
C ARG A 59 3.41 17.91 -8.56
N LEU A 60 2.20 17.35 -8.68
CA LEU A 60 1.70 16.38 -7.70
C LEU A 60 2.41 15.04 -7.91
N PRO A 61 2.94 14.41 -6.86
CA PRO A 61 3.49 13.07 -6.94
C PRO A 61 2.42 12.06 -7.41
N THR A 62 2.85 11.04 -8.15
CA THR A 62 1.95 9.97 -8.60
C THR A 62 1.71 8.97 -7.47
N PRO A 63 0.46 8.70 -7.06
CA PRO A 63 0.16 7.67 -6.06
C PRO A 63 0.58 6.26 -6.50
N VAL A 64 0.77 5.35 -5.53
CA VAL A 64 1.04 3.93 -5.78
C VAL A 64 -0.02 3.04 -5.15
N ARG A 65 -0.23 1.85 -5.73
CA ARG A 65 -1.13 0.82 -5.22
C ARG A 65 -0.36 -0.13 -4.32
N VAL A 66 -0.97 -0.50 -3.19
CA VAL A 66 -0.50 -1.58 -2.33
C VAL A 66 -1.57 -2.65 -2.31
N ASP A 67 -1.27 -3.78 -2.94
CA ASP A 67 -2.17 -4.93 -3.01
C ASP A 67 -1.88 -5.89 -1.87
N LEU A 68 -2.88 -6.08 -1.02
CA LEU A 68 -2.88 -7.00 0.10
C LEU A 68 -3.45 -8.36 -0.33
N HIS A 69 -2.81 -9.43 0.09
CA HIS A 69 -3.24 -10.80 -0.20
C HIS A 69 -3.14 -11.68 1.04
N ALA A 70 -4.10 -12.60 1.19
CA ALA A 70 -4.03 -13.61 2.25
C ALA A 70 -2.86 -14.57 1.99
N THR A 71 -2.09 -14.87 3.03
CA THR A 71 -1.03 -15.90 2.97
C THR A 71 -1.56 -17.31 3.17
N THR A 72 -2.71 -17.42 3.84
CA THR A 72 -3.41 -18.69 4.10
C THR A 72 -4.57 -18.87 3.13
N GLU A 73 -4.70 -20.06 2.56
CA GLU A 73 -5.78 -20.40 1.64
C GLU A 73 -7.15 -20.32 2.33
N GLY A 74 -8.13 -19.70 1.66
CA GLY A 74 -9.47 -19.50 2.21
C GLY A 74 -9.64 -18.32 3.16
N ALA A 75 -8.57 -17.61 3.53
CA ALA A 75 -8.67 -16.41 4.38
C ALA A 75 -9.09 -15.16 3.59
N THR A 76 -9.76 -14.24 4.28
CA THR A 76 -10.17 -12.94 3.73
C THR A 76 -9.24 -11.85 4.21
N VAL A 77 -8.88 -10.95 3.30
CA VAL A 77 -8.10 -9.75 3.62
C VAL A 77 -9.04 -8.64 4.10
N ASP A 78 -8.77 -8.08 5.28
CA ASP A 78 -9.41 -6.86 5.78
C ASP A 78 -8.41 -5.69 5.70
N ALA A 79 -8.49 -4.93 4.61
CA ALA A 79 -7.65 -3.77 4.38
C ALA A 79 -7.84 -2.65 5.41
N GLU A 80 -9.05 -2.52 5.98
CA GLU A 80 -9.29 -1.53 7.02
C GLU A 80 -8.62 -1.93 8.32
N ALA A 81 -8.61 -3.22 8.67
CA ALA A 81 -7.88 -3.73 9.82
C ALA A 81 -6.36 -3.52 9.67
N VAL A 82 -5.81 -3.79 8.48
CA VAL A 82 -4.39 -3.48 8.18
C VAL A 82 -4.12 -1.97 8.35
N LEU A 83 -4.99 -1.11 7.80
CA LEU A 83 -4.80 0.34 7.91
C LEU A 83 -4.91 0.82 9.37
N ARG A 84 -5.85 0.29 10.15
CA ARG A 84 -5.95 0.58 11.60
C ARG A 84 -4.70 0.12 12.34
N GLY A 85 -4.19 -1.07 12.05
CA GLY A 85 -2.96 -1.61 12.63
C GLY A 85 -1.72 -0.77 12.28
N ALA A 86 -1.64 -0.25 11.05
CA ALA A 86 -0.56 0.65 10.64
C ALA A 86 -0.66 2.03 11.33
N ARG A 87 -1.88 2.57 11.49
CA ARG A 87 -2.12 3.82 12.23
C ARG A 87 -1.74 3.72 13.69
N ALA A 88 -2.05 2.60 14.35
CA ALA A 88 -1.63 2.34 15.72
C ALA A 88 -0.10 2.31 15.89
N ARG A 89 0.64 2.05 14.80
CA ARG A 89 2.11 2.04 14.73
C ARG A 89 2.73 3.38 14.32
N GLY A 90 1.92 4.42 14.14
CA GLY A 90 2.40 5.77 13.82
C GLY A 90 2.22 6.19 12.36
N LEU A 91 1.43 5.47 11.56
CA LEU A 91 1.01 5.98 10.25
C LEU A 91 0.05 7.17 10.44
N VAL A 92 0.58 8.39 10.39
CA VAL A 92 -0.19 9.63 10.62
C VAL A 92 -0.97 10.06 9.37
N ARG A 93 -0.36 9.92 8.19
CA ARG A 93 -0.90 10.33 6.89
C ARG A 93 -0.26 9.49 5.78
N GLY A 94 -0.81 9.59 4.57
CA GLY A 94 -0.12 9.08 3.39
C GLY A 94 -0.58 7.75 2.82
N ALA A 95 -1.49 7.03 3.49
CA ALA A 95 -2.21 5.91 2.92
C ALA A 95 -3.70 6.05 3.19
N THR A 96 -4.49 5.82 2.15
CA THR A 96 -5.96 5.78 2.20
C THR A 96 -6.44 4.49 1.58
N VAL A 97 -7.54 3.93 2.11
CA VAL A 97 -8.24 2.87 1.39
C VAL A 97 -8.87 3.50 0.15
N ASP A 98 -8.52 3.00 -1.03
CA ASP A 98 -9.00 3.53 -2.30
C ASP A 98 -9.98 2.56 -2.97
N GLU A 99 -9.67 1.26 -2.95
CA GLU A 99 -10.51 0.27 -3.62
C GLU A 99 -10.41 -1.12 -2.96
N VAL A 100 -11.52 -1.60 -2.36
CA VAL A 100 -11.63 -2.99 -1.92
C VAL A 100 -12.19 -3.84 -3.07
N ARG A 101 -11.32 -4.31 -3.97
CA ARG A 101 -11.70 -5.26 -5.02
C ARG A 101 -11.62 -6.69 -4.52
N ARG A 102 -12.75 -7.27 -4.10
CA ARG A 102 -12.84 -8.73 -3.90
C ARG A 102 -12.78 -9.44 -5.25
N THR A 103 -11.60 -9.90 -5.64
CA THR A 103 -11.43 -10.83 -6.75
C THR A 103 -11.75 -12.25 -6.28
N SER A 104 -13.03 -12.62 -6.29
CA SER A 104 -13.39 -14.04 -6.23
C SER A 104 -12.94 -14.69 -7.54
N GLY A 105 -11.71 -15.21 -7.55
CA GLY A 105 -11.21 -16.09 -8.60
C GLY A 105 -12.27 -17.18 -8.86
N ARG A 106 -12.63 -17.31 -10.13
CA ARG A 106 -13.59 -18.29 -10.64
C ARG A 106 -12.87 -19.60 -10.94
#